data_AF-A0A7R9LWL5-F1
#
_entry.id   AF-A0A7R9LWL5-F1
#
_cell.length_a   1.000
_cell.length_b   1.000
_cell.length_c   1.000
_cell.angle_alpha   90.00
_cell.angle_beta   90.00
_cell.angle_gamma   90.00
#
_symmetry.space_group_name_H-M   'P 1'
#
loop_
_entity.id
_entity.type
_entity.pdbx_description
1 polymer ?
#
loop_
_entity_poly.entity_id
_entity_poly.type
_entity_poly.pdbx_seq_one_letter_code
_entity_poly.pdbx_strand_id
1 'polypeptide(L)'
;KDESTEKSLKKKLKTLEFKIRKLEEQNNEINIKMSALEEENEDYKRTNEEFEKSIDEIKRKQWCTNCLKEAILPCCWNTCYCTVECQHKHWSLHSKTCRRRQPK
;
A
#
# COMPACT_ATOMS: atom_id res chain seq x y z
N LYS A 1 40.21 -44.08 -34.36
CA LYS A 1 40.03 -42.67 -33.94
C LYS A 1 38.60 -42.41 -33.46
N ASP A 2 37.57 -43.08 -34.01
CA ASP A 2 36.16 -42.90 -33.62
C ASP A 2 35.80 -43.22 -32.17
N GLU A 3 36.32 -44.33 -31.62
CA GLU A 3 35.88 -44.82 -30.30
C GLU A 3 36.26 -43.90 -29.12
N SER A 4 37.39 -43.20 -29.22
CA SER A 4 37.82 -42.19 -28.25
C SER A 4 36.92 -40.95 -28.31
N THR A 5 36.52 -40.55 -29.51
CA THR A 5 35.62 -39.42 -29.76
C THR A 5 34.21 -39.72 -29.26
N GLU A 6 33.71 -40.92 -29.52
CA GLU A 6 32.40 -41.39 -29.06
C GLU A 6 32.32 -41.42 -27.52
N LYS A 7 33.37 -41.93 -26.87
CA LYS A 7 33.47 -41.94 -25.39
C LYS A 7 33.51 -40.52 -24.80
N SER A 8 34.19 -39.60 -25.48
CA SER A 8 34.23 -38.18 -25.11
C SER A 8 32.85 -37.51 -25.26
N LEU A 9 32.13 -37.80 -26.35
CA LEU A 9 30.78 -37.30 -26.61
C LEU A 9 29.77 -37.83 -25.57
N LYS A 10 29.81 -39.13 -25.24
CA LYS A 10 28.97 -39.73 -24.18
C LYS A 10 29.18 -39.06 -22.82
N LYS A 11 30.43 -38.72 -22.48
CA LYS A 11 30.75 -37.98 -21.24
C LYS A 11 30.16 -36.57 -21.25
N LYS A 12 30.23 -35.87 -22.38
CA LYS A 12 29.63 -34.54 -22.56
C LYS A 12 28.10 -34.60 -22.48
N LEU A 13 27.47 -35.59 -23.12
CA LEU A 13 26.02 -35.82 -23.07
C LEU A 13 25.53 -35.94 -21.62
N LYS A 14 26.17 -36.84 -20.84
CA LYS A 14 25.83 -37.04 -19.42
C LYS A 14 26.00 -35.76 -18.58
N THR A 15 27.00 -34.93 -18.92
CA THR A 15 27.22 -33.65 -18.25
C THR A 15 26.13 -32.63 -18.60
N LEU A 16 25.68 -32.61 -19.86
CA LEU A 16 24.59 -31.73 -20.31
C LEU A 16 23.25 -32.16 -19.72
N GLU A 17 22.96 -33.46 -19.66
CA GLU A 17 21.75 -34.00 -19.02
C GLU A 17 21.66 -33.58 -17.54
N PHE A 18 22.77 -33.65 -16.81
CA PHE A 18 22.83 -33.17 -15.43
C PHE A 18 22.57 -31.66 -15.31
N LYS A 19 23.11 -30.86 -16.24
CA LYS A 19 22.86 -29.42 -16.27
C LYS A 19 21.41 -29.08 -16.59
N ILE A 20 20.78 -29.79 -17.54
CA ILE A 20 19.36 -29.64 -17.89
C ILE A 20 18.50 -29.87 -16.65
N ARG A 21 18.71 -31.00 -15.96
CA ARG A 21 17.98 -31.33 -14.73
C ARG A 21 18.11 -30.24 -13.66
N LYS A 22 19.30 -29.68 -13.48
CA LYS A 22 19.53 -28.60 -12.51
C LYS A 22 18.80 -27.31 -12.92
N LEU A 23 18.82 -26.97 -14.21
CA LEU A 23 18.11 -25.79 -14.73
C LEU A 23 16.60 -25.95 -14.60
N GLU A 24 16.05 -27.14 -14.83
CA GLU A 24 14.63 -27.43 -14.64
C GLU A 24 14.20 -27.23 -13.18
N GLU A 25 15.01 -27.69 -12.23
CA GLU A 25 14.76 -27.49 -10.79
C GLU A 25 14.76 -25.99 -10.42
N GLN A 26 15.75 -25.25 -10.90
CA GLN A 26 15.81 -23.80 -10.69
C GLN A 26 14.63 -23.07 -11.33
N ASN A 27 14.20 -23.50 -12.51
CA ASN A 27 13.05 -22.91 -13.20
C ASN A 27 11.74 -23.15 -12.43
N ASN A 28 11.57 -24.35 -11.87
CA ASN A 28 10.44 -24.66 -11.00
C ASN A 28 10.43 -23.79 -9.74
N GLU A 29 11.59 -23.58 -9.11
CA GLU A 29 11.69 -22.71 -7.94
C GLU A 29 11.36 -21.25 -8.28
N ILE A 30 11.83 -20.74 -9.43
CA ILE A 30 11.52 -19.39 -9.90
C ILE A 30 10.01 -19.25 -10.16
N ASN A 31 9.38 -20.23 -10.80
CA ASN A 31 7.95 -20.19 -11.09
C ASN A 31 7.10 -20.13 -9.80
N ILE A 32 7.47 -20.90 -8.77
CA ILE A 32 6.79 -20.85 -7.47
C ILE A 32 6.93 -19.47 -6.83
N LYS A 33 8.13 -18.88 -6.84
CA LYS A 33 8.36 -17.53 -6.30
C LYS A 33 7.62 -16.46 -7.08
N MET A 34 7.54 -16.59 -8.40
CA MET A 34 6.84 -15.64 -9.26
C MET A 34 5.33 -15.68 -9.00
N SER A 35 4.76 -16.87 -8.87
CA SER A 35 3.36 -17.05 -8.47
C SER A 35 3.06 -16.40 -7.11
N ALA A 36 3.94 -16.55 -6.12
CA ALA A 36 3.75 -15.94 -4.80
C ALA A 36 3.87 -14.40 -4.85
N LEU A 37 4.78 -13.86 -5.66
CA LEU A 37 4.93 -12.42 -5.85
C LEU A 37 3.74 -11.79 -6.60
N GLU A 38 3.14 -12.53 -7.53
CA GLU A 38 1.92 -12.09 -8.23
C GLU A 38 0.75 -11.96 -7.25
N GLU A 39 0.54 -12.96 -6.39
CA GLU A 39 -0.48 -12.93 -5.34
C GLU A 39 -0.27 -11.76 -4.36
N GLU A 40 0.96 -11.57 -3.87
CA GLU A 40 1.30 -10.44 -2.98
C GLU A 40 1.04 -9.07 -3.66
N ASN A 41 1.34 -8.96 -4.95
CA ASN A 41 1.10 -7.73 -5.70
C ASN A 41 -0.39 -7.45 -5.92
N GLU A 42 -1.22 -8.49 -6.12
CA GLU A 42 -2.67 -8.34 -6.18
C GLU A 42 -3.26 -7.89 -4.84
N ASP A 43 -2.78 -8.46 -3.74
CA ASP A 43 -3.16 -8.04 -2.39
C ASP A 43 -2.77 -6.59 -2.12
N TYR A 44 -1.55 -6.20 -2.48
CA TYR A 44 -1.08 -4.81 -2.37
C TYR A 44 -1.98 -3.84 -3.15
N LYS A 45 -2.31 -4.18 -4.40
CA LYS A 45 -3.21 -3.35 -5.22
C LYS A 45 -4.58 -3.21 -4.59
N ARG A 46 -5.18 -4.30 -4.10
CA ARG A 46 -6.48 -4.28 -3.43
C ARG A 46 -6.47 -3.37 -2.19
N THR A 47 -5.46 -3.52 -1.32
CA THR A 47 -5.31 -2.66 -0.14
C THR A 47 -5.11 -1.20 -0.53
N ASN A 48 -4.33 -0.92 -1.58
CA ASN A 48 -4.13 0.44 -2.04
C ASN A 48 -5.42 1.08 -2.59
N GLU A 49 -6.24 0.33 -3.32
CA GLU A 49 -7.54 0.80 -3.79
C GLU A 49 -8.53 1.08 -2.65
N GLU A 50 -8.57 0.23 -1.62
CA GLU A 50 -9.37 0.45 -0.42
C GLU A 50 -8.91 1.70 0.36
N PHE A 51 -7.60 1.89 0.46
CA PHE A 51 -7.01 3.06 1.08
C PHE A 51 -7.38 4.36 0.35
N GLU A 52 -7.29 4.39 -0.98
CA GLU A 52 -7.68 5.55 -1.79
C GLU A 52 -9.18 5.88 -1.64
N LYS A 53 -10.05 4.85 -1.63
CA LYS A 53 -11.48 5.04 -1.36
C LYS A 53 -11.73 5.66 0.01
N SER A 54 -11.02 5.20 1.05
CA SER A 54 -11.12 5.76 2.40
C SER A 54 -10.67 7.22 2.45
N ILE A 55 -9.58 7.56 1.76
CA ILE A 55 -9.11 8.95 1.64
C ILE A 55 -10.17 9.83 0.99
N ASP A 56 -10.80 9.37 -0.09
CA ASP A 56 -11.83 10.14 -0.79
C ASP A 56 -13.07 10.38 0.09
N GLU A 57 -13.49 9.37 0.85
CA GLU A 57 -14.56 9.53 1.86
C GLU A 57 -14.16 10.53 2.94
N ILE A 58 -12.90 10.51 3.38
CA ILE A 58 -12.38 11.45 4.37
C ILE A 58 -12.43 12.89 3.83
N LYS A 59 -11.96 13.11 2.60
CA LYS A 59 -11.90 14.44 1.96
C LYS A 59 -13.28 15.06 1.73
N ARG A 60 -14.35 14.27 1.67
CA ARG A 60 -15.73 14.74 1.43
C ARG A 60 -16.44 15.24 2.69
N LYS A 61 -15.87 15.02 3.87
CA LYS A 61 -16.47 15.38 5.17
C LYS A 61 -15.76 16.55 5.84
N GLN A 62 -16.43 17.13 6.83
CA GLN A 62 -15.82 18.10 7.75
C GLN A 62 -15.37 17.40 9.02
N TRP A 63 -14.23 17.80 9.57
CA TRP A 63 -13.59 17.11 10.70
C TRP A 63 -13.40 18.04 11.89
N CYS A 64 -13.62 17.51 13.08
CA CYS A 64 -13.54 18.24 14.33
C CYS A 64 -12.07 18.60 14.61
N THR A 65 -11.76 19.89 14.71
CA THR A 65 -10.39 20.36 14.98
C THR A 65 -9.86 19.88 16.34
N ASN A 66 -10.75 19.55 17.28
CA ASN A 66 -10.34 19.09 18.62
C ASN A 66 -10.12 17.57 18.71
N CYS A 67 -10.94 16.74 18.05
CA CYS A 67 -10.94 15.29 18.27
C CYS A 67 -11.01 14.43 17.01
N LEU A 68 -10.96 15.05 15.82
CA LEU A 68 -10.97 14.38 14.51
C LEU A 68 -12.20 13.52 14.20
N LYS A 69 -13.25 13.56 15.01
CA LYS A 69 -14.57 13.01 14.65
C LYS A 69 -15.25 13.90 13.61
N GLU A 70 -16.21 13.34 12.88
CA GLU A 70 -17.03 14.07 11.93
C GLU A 70 -17.68 15.30 12.60
N ALA A 71 -17.50 16.47 11.99
CA ALA A 71 -17.94 17.75 12.54
C ALA A 71 -19.26 18.19 11.92
N ILE A 72 -20.15 18.72 12.77
CA ILE A 72 -21.46 19.25 12.38
C ILE A 72 -21.61 20.74 12.72
N LEU A 73 -20.72 21.28 13.56
CA LEU A 73 -20.77 22.66 14.05
C LEU A 73 -19.64 23.48 13.40
N PRO A 74 -19.91 24.28 12.36
CA PRO A 74 -18.90 25.13 11.75
C PRO A 74 -18.61 26.38 12.61
N CYS A 75 -17.33 26.78 12.70
CA CYS A 75 -16.93 28.03 13.32
C CYS A 75 -16.48 29.07 12.28
N CYS A 76 -15.42 28.79 11.54
CA CYS A 76 -14.93 29.59 10.41
C CYS A 76 -14.16 28.70 9.41
N TRP A 77 -13.53 29.29 8.39
CA TRP A 77 -12.76 28.52 7.40
C TRP A 77 -11.75 27.57 8.07
N ASN A 78 -11.81 26.30 7.70
CA ASN A 78 -10.96 25.22 8.22
C ASN A 78 -11.04 25.01 9.75
N THR A 79 -12.15 25.39 10.40
CA THR A 79 -12.39 25.07 11.82
C THR A 79 -13.84 24.71 12.06
N CYS A 80 -14.06 23.43 12.33
CA CYS A 80 -15.36 22.83 12.61
C CYS A 80 -15.25 21.93 13.85
N TYR A 81 -16.37 21.67 14.53
CA TYR A 81 -16.42 20.84 15.73
C TYR A 81 -17.56 19.82 15.66
N CYS A 82 -17.39 18.69 16.34
CA CYS A 82 -18.47 17.71 16.50
C CYS A 82 -19.45 18.10 17.62
N THR A 83 -18.98 18.83 18.66
CA THR A 83 -19.78 19.26 19.81
C THR A 83 -19.34 20.63 20.32
N VAL A 84 -20.22 21.32 21.04
CA VAL A 84 -19.90 22.58 21.75
C VAL A 84 -18.79 22.38 22.78
N GLU A 85 -18.75 21.20 23.41
CA GLU A 85 -17.67 20.87 24.36
C GLU A 85 -16.30 20.81 23.67
N CYS A 86 -16.22 20.23 22.47
CA CYS A 86 -14.98 20.26 21.67
C CYS A 86 -14.60 21.69 21.27
N GLN A 87 -15.59 22.54 20.97
CA GLN A 87 -15.36 23.96 20.71
C GLN A 87 -14.78 24.67 21.93
N HIS A 88 -15.38 24.50 23.12
CA HIS A 88 -14.90 25.12 24.36
C HIS A 88 -13.48 24.65 24.72
N LYS A 89 -13.18 23.35 24.60
CA LYS A 89 -11.85 22.80 24.83
C LYS A 89 -10.79 23.43 23.93
N HIS A 90 -11.10 23.62 22.64
CA HIS A 90 -10.19 24.22 21.67
C HIS A 90 -10.21 25.77 21.68
N TRP A 91 -11.16 26.41 22.36
CA TRP A 91 -11.42 27.84 22.25
C TRP A 91 -10.26 28.73 22.68
N SER A 92 -9.54 28.35 23.75
CA SER A 92 -8.38 29.11 24.24
C SER A 92 -7.29 29.26 23.18
N LEU A 93 -7.14 28.27 22.30
CA LEU A 93 -6.23 28.30 21.16
C LEU A 93 -6.87 29.00 19.95
N HIS A 94 -8.11 28.63 19.60
CA HIS A 94 -8.77 29.10 18.39
C HIS A 94 -9.15 30.60 18.43
N SER A 95 -9.55 31.12 19.59
CA SER A 95 -10.07 32.50 19.75
C SER A 95 -9.13 33.57 19.21
N LYS A 96 -7.81 33.35 19.29
CA LYS A 96 -6.76 34.27 18.80
C LYS A 96 -6.72 34.39 17.27
N THR A 97 -7.19 33.36 16.57
CA THR A 97 -7.14 33.26 15.10
C THR A 97 -8.51 33.10 14.46
N CYS A 98 -9.58 33.18 15.26
CA CYS A 98 -10.94 32.99 14.80
C CYS A 98 -11.30 34.06 13.75
N ARG A 99 -11.78 33.62 12.58
CA ARG A 99 -12.16 34.50 11.47
C ARG A 99 -13.67 34.78 11.41
N ARG A 100 -14.44 34.25 12.35
CA ARG A 100 -15.88 34.51 12.44
C ARG A 100 -16.06 35.95 12.90
N ARG A 101 -16.45 36.83 11.97
CA ARG A 101 -16.79 38.23 12.30
C ARG A 101 -17.97 38.22 13.27
N GLN A 102 -17.86 38.96 14.37
CA GLN A 102 -19.01 39.26 15.20
C GLN A 102 -20.01 40.05 14.35
N PRO A 103 -21.32 39.71 14.36
CA PRO A 103 -22.31 40.58 13.75
C PRO A 103 -22.21 41.97 14.40
N LYS A 104 -22.22 43.02 13.58
CA LYS A 104 -22.32 44.40 14.05
C LYS A 104 -23.67 44.64 14.69
#